data_AF-A0A9E0LQA6-F1
#
_entry.id   AF-A0A9E0LQA6-F1
#
_cell.length_a   1.000
_cell.length_b   1.000
_cell.length_c   1.000
_cell.angle_alpha   90.00
_cell.angle_beta   90.00
_cell.angle_gamma   90.00
#
_symmetry.space_group_name_H-M   'P 1'
#
loop_
_entity.id
_entity.type
_entity.pdbx_description
1 polymer ?
#
loop_
_entity_poly.entity_id
_entity_poly.type
_entity_poly.pdbx_seq_one_letter_code
_entity_poly.pdbx_strand_id
1 'polypeptide(L)'
;MLSYLSVKLRELASRNRSKHKAITYKRAVNYFPSQSLSHQAKTPLTISQRLPLLPQLINIEAQKLSGCIKTESSRFKSRSALLLYKGQVIASVYGSKKNPQQLFGPEAYNMILNELGSVHVDLSSYVLQDEVVLSAASMFHGQVFYPKQNEDAVAALSECLDYIDSFAGPASIAVVDKEGNAVCLVYVFGNGVLGINSLNSSVGEKDINSLWQYLKKNPESQIMANSIIADNVSVLGLTFSLMGHNRKHSVPCAAVCDPEVANLVSKYSFKPTDRAPGVQVDRFIATTDKIAKKPKVALGYSTSYDIHHTS
;
A
#
# COMPACT_ATOMS: atom_id res chain seq x y z
N MET A 1 4.61 9.77 52.08
CA MET A 1 5.70 9.22 51.25
C MET A 1 5.25 8.46 49.99
N LEU A 2 3.97 8.06 49.84
CA LEU A 2 3.51 7.31 48.66
C LEU A 2 3.11 8.18 47.45
N SER A 3 2.92 9.50 47.62
CA SER A 3 2.55 10.43 46.53
C SER A 3 3.72 10.88 45.65
N TYR A 4 4.96 10.70 46.09
CA TYR A 4 6.17 11.07 45.32
C TYR A 4 6.63 9.96 44.36
N LEU A 5 6.20 8.71 44.57
CA LEU A 5 6.49 7.57 43.69
C LEU A 5 5.69 7.62 42.38
N SER A 6 4.47 8.15 42.41
CA SER A 6 3.60 8.26 41.23
C SER A 6 4.06 9.32 40.22
N VAL A 7 4.74 10.37 40.68
CA VAL A 7 5.24 11.45 39.80
C VAL A 7 6.51 11.01 39.06
N LYS A 8 7.44 10.32 39.74
CA LYS A 8 8.64 9.77 39.09
C LYS A 8 8.34 8.64 38.11
N LEU A 9 7.33 7.81 38.36
CA LEU A 9 6.89 6.78 37.41
C LEU A 9 6.21 7.40 36.16
N ARG A 10 5.47 8.51 36.31
CA ARG A 10 4.94 9.26 35.16
C ARG A 10 6.03 9.98 34.36
N GLU A 11 7.06 10.52 35.01
CA GLU A 11 8.21 11.13 34.33
C GLU A 11 9.12 10.10 33.65
N LEU A 12 9.26 8.89 34.21
CA LEU A 12 9.97 7.79 33.54
C LEU A 12 9.17 7.21 32.36
N ALA A 13 7.84 7.14 32.49
CA ALA A 13 6.95 6.78 31.38
C ALA A 13 6.91 7.86 30.28
N SER A 14 7.13 9.14 30.61
CA SER A 14 7.22 10.22 29.61
C SER A 14 8.61 10.32 28.99
N ARG A 15 9.69 10.02 29.73
CA ARG A 15 11.06 9.97 29.19
C ARG A 15 11.35 8.74 28.31
N ASN A 16 10.62 7.64 28.46
CA ASN A 16 10.68 6.53 27.50
C ASN A 16 9.82 6.75 26.24
N ARG A 17 8.96 7.78 26.21
CA ARG A 17 8.20 8.14 25.00
C ARG A 17 8.98 9.04 24.02
N SER A 18 10.12 9.59 24.42
CA SER A 18 10.92 10.50 23.58
C SER A 18 11.95 9.82 22.67
N LYS A 19 11.93 8.48 22.56
CA LYS A 19 12.67 7.72 21.53
C LYS A 19 11.79 7.01 20.49
N HIS A 20 10.47 7.08 20.61
CA HIS A 20 9.56 6.71 19.52
C HIS A 20 9.38 7.93 18.62
N LYS A 21 10.39 8.16 17.75
CA LYS A 21 10.24 9.06 16.61
C LYS A 21 8.99 8.65 15.81
N ALA A 22 8.08 9.62 15.71
CA ALA A 22 7.12 9.85 14.65
C ALA A 22 6.23 8.67 14.17
N ILE A 23 4.95 8.85 14.43
CA ILE A 23 3.77 8.17 13.88
C ILE A 23 3.99 7.69 12.43
N THR A 24 4.10 6.37 12.27
CA THR A 24 4.34 5.64 11.01
C THR A 24 3.05 5.60 10.18
N TYR A 25 2.84 6.57 9.28
CA TYR A 25 1.74 6.49 8.31
C TYR A 25 2.07 5.48 7.21
N LYS A 26 1.81 4.20 7.48
CA LYS A 26 2.00 3.07 6.57
C LYS A 26 1.10 3.24 5.34
N ARG A 27 1.65 3.52 4.15
CA ARG A 27 0.83 3.71 2.95
C ARG A 27 0.40 2.36 2.42
N ALA A 28 -0.82 1.93 2.76
CA ALA A 28 -1.42 0.68 2.25
C ALA A 28 -1.31 0.53 0.72
N VAL A 29 -1.38 1.64 0.00
CA VAL A 29 -1.24 1.68 -1.46
C VAL A 29 0.16 1.28 -1.98
N ASN A 30 1.19 1.33 -1.13
CA ASN A 30 2.56 1.01 -1.51
C ASN A 30 2.82 -0.50 -1.62
N TYR A 31 1.98 -1.36 -1.04
CA TYR A 31 2.11 -2.81 -1.22
C TYR A 31 1.73 -3.28 -2.63
N PHE A 32 1.04 -2.44 -3.38
CA PHE A 32 0.45 -2.81 -4.67
C PHE A 32 1.20 -2.19 -5.84
N PRO A 33 1.30 -2.91 -6.98
CA PRO A 33 1.93 -2.44 -8.21
C PRO A 33 1.55 -1.00 -8.56
N SER A 34 2.47 -0.21 -9.10
CA SER A 34 2.15 1.14 -9.58
C SER A 34 1.50 1.08 -10.97
N GLN A 35 0.86 2.20 -11.37
CA GLN A 35 0.23 2.30 -12.69
C GLN A 35 1.24 2.20 -13.84
N SER A 36 2.54 2.42 -13.62
CA SER A 36 3.55 2.23 -14.65
C SER A 36 3.75 0.76 -15.05
N LEU A 37 3.30 -0.17 -14.21
CA LEU A 37 3.22 -1.61 -14.50
C LEU A 37 1.93 -1.99 -15.26
N SER A 38 1.02 -1.04 -15.49
CA SER A 38 -0.15 -1.23 -16.36
C SER A 38 0.29 -1.47 -17.79
N HIS A 39 -0.36 -2.43 -18.44
CA HIS A 39 -0.29 -2.56 -19.90
C HIS A 39 -1.43 -1.75 -20.54
N GLN A 40 -1.32 -1.47 -21.84
CA GLN A 40 -2.42 -0.91 -22.62
C GLN A 40 -3.47 -2.00 -22.84
N ALA A 41 -4.42 -2.10 -21.92
CA ALA A 41 -5.55 -3.01 -22.06
C ALA A 41 -6.59 -2.44 -23.02
N LYS A 42 -7.22 -3.32 -23.82
CA LYS A 42 -8.34 -2.95 -24.70
C LYS A 42 -9.55 -2.42 -23.91
N THR A 43 -9.75 -2.97 -22.71
CA THR A 43 -10.84 -2.60 -21.80
C THR A 43 -10.26 -1.94 -20.56
N PRO A 44 -10.57 -0.66 -20.27
CA PRO A 44 -10.04 0.00 -19.08
C PRO A 44 -10.78 -0.48 -17.83
N LEU A 45 -10.04 -0.63 -16.73
CA LEU A 45 -10.61 -0.74 -15.40
C LEU A 45 -10.91 0.67 -14.89
N THR A 46 -12.17 1.10 -14.92
CA THR A 46 -12.58 2.43 -14.45
C THR A 46 -13.71 2.33 -13.45
N ILE A 47 -13.50 2.92 -12.27
CA ILE A 47 -14.57 3.17 -11.29
C ILE A 47 -14.83 4.67 -11.23
N SER A 48 -16.09 5.05 -11.43
CA SER A 48 -16.58 6.41 -11.38
C SER A 48 -17.47 6.57 -10.15
N GLN A 49 -17.17 7.59 -9.35
CA GLN A 49 -18.01 8.00 -8.22
C GLN A 49 -19.31 8.67 -8.64
N ARG A 50 -19.45 9.02 -9.92
CA ARG A 50 -20.68 9.64 -10.47
C ARG A 50 -21.76 8.61 -10.79
N LEU A 51 -21.39 7.34 -10.87
CA LEU A 51 -22.28 6.23 -11.19
C LEU A 51 -22.49 5.37 -9.95
N PRO A 52 -23.65 4.68 -9.84
CA PRO A 52 -23.85 3.69 -8.78
C PRO A 52 -22.71 2.67 -8.76
N LEU A 53 -22.20 2.33 -7.58
CA LEU A 53 -21.03 1.46 -7.42
C LEU A 53 -21.34 0.02 -7.84
N LEU A 54 -22.48 -0.52 -7.44
CA LEU A 54 -22.82 -1.93 -7.64
C LEU A 54 -22.80 -2.39 -9.12
N PRO A 55 -23.43 -1.68 -10.08
CA PRO A 55 -23.31 -2.04 -11.50
C PRO A 55 -21.88 -2.05 -12.03
N GLN A 56 -21.02 -1.17 -11.50
CA GLN A 56 -19.61 -1.12 -11.90
C GLN A 56 -18.85 -2.33 -11.37
N LEU A 57 -19.08 -2.74 -10.12
CA LEU A 57 -18.48 -3.94 -9.54
C LEU A 57 -18.92 -5.21 -10.29
N ILE A 58 -20.21 -5.30 -10.65
CA ILE A 58 -20.74 -6.41 -11.47
C ILE A 58 -20.03 -6.47 -12.83
N ASN A 59 -19.84 -5.32 -13.48
CA ASN A 59 -19.17 -5.26 -14.78
C ASN A 59 -17.70 -5.72 -14.69
N ILE A 60 -16.99 -5.30 -13.65
CA ILE A 60 -15.59 -5.72 -13.41
C ILE A 60 -15.50 -7.24 -13.20
N GLU A 61 -16.40 -7.81 -12.39
CA GLU A 61 -16.44 -9.26 -12.14
C GLU A 61 -16.82 -10.04 -13.42
N ALA A 62 -17.83 -9.57 -14.17
CA ALA A 62 -18.29 -10.21 -15.41
C ALA A 62 -17.24 -10.21 -16.52
N GLN A 63 -16.49 -9.10 -16.66
CA GLN A 63 -15.41 -8.98 -17.64
C GLN A 63 -14.13 -9.71 -17.22
N LYS A 64 -14.07 -10.26 -16.00
CA LYS A 64 -12.91 -10.93 -15.43
C LYS A 64 -11.65 -10.06 -15.51
N LEU A 65 -11.75 -8.77 -15.18
CA LEU A 65 -10.62 -7.87 -15.24
C LEU A 65 -9.63 -8.14 -14.09
N SER A 66 -8.35 -8.20 -14.44
CA SER A 66 -7.23 -8.19 -13.49
C SER A 66 -6.64 -6.79 -13.37
N GLY A 67 -6.33 -6.34 -12.16
CA GLY A 67 -5.89 -4.95 -11.99
C GLY A 67 -5.79 -4.51 -10.54
N CYS A 68 -5.58 -3.22 -10.36
CA CYS A 68 -5.50 -2.61 -9.04
C CYS A 68 -6.42 -1.40 -8.96
N ILE A 69 -7.06 -1.25 -7.80
CA ILE A 69 -7.82 -0.07 -7.42
C ILE A 69 -7.14 0.52 -6.19
N LYS A 70 -6.76 1.80 -6.24
CA LYS A 70 -6.18 2.53 -5.11
C LYS A 70 -7.09 3.69 -4.77
N THR A 71 -7.33 3.87 -3.47
CA THR A 71 -8.19 4.91 -2.92
C THR A 71 -7.47 5.71 -1.84
N GLU A 72 -7.69 7.02 -1.83
CA GLU A 72 -7.22 7.92 -0.78
C GLU A 72 -8.37 8.80 -0.32
N SER A 73 -8.65 8.84 1.00
CA SER A 73 -9.68 9.72 1.54
C SER A 73 -9.10 10.87 2.36
N SER A 74 -9.46 12.09 1.97
CA SER A 74 -9.18 13.29 2.78
C SER A 74 -10.04 13.36 4.04
N ARG A 75 -11.28 12.82 4.00
CA ARG A 75 -12.22 12.81 5.13
C ARG A 75 -11.84 11.75 6.16
N PHE A 76 -11.64 10.52 5.72
CA PHE A 76 -11.32 9.41 6.61
C PHE A 76 -9.83 9.32 6.96
N LYS A 77 -9.00 10.17 6.30
CA LYS A 77 -7.54 10.17 6.42
C LYS A 77 -6.98 8.77 6.17
N SER A 78 -7.54 8.10 5.17
CA SER A 78 -7.28 6.72 4.82
C SER A 78 -6.54 6.64 3.48
N ARG A 79 -5.78 5.56 3.32
CA ARG A 79 -5.26 5.09 2.04
C ARG A 79 -5.48 3.60 2.00
N SER A 80 -5.91 3.11 0.86
CA SER A 80 -6.30 1.72 0.72
C SER A 80 -6.18 1.26 -0.73
N ALA A 81 -6.11 -0.05 -0.90
CA ALA A 81 -5.95 -0.63 -2.22
C ALA A 81 -6.57 -2.02 -2.28
N LEU A 82 -7.06 -2.35 -3.47
CA LEU A 82 -7.59 -3.64 -3.88
C LEU A 82 -6.77 -4.16 -5.05
N LEU A 83 -6.51 -5.45 -5.04
CA LEU A 83 -5.92 -6.19 -6.13
C LEU A 83 -6.94 -7.20 -6.62
N LEU A 84 -7.18 -7.16 -7.93
CA LEU A 84 -8.18 -7.97 -8.60
C LEU A 84 -7.49 -8.98 -9.49
N TYR A 85 -7.88 -10.23 -9.35
CA TYR A 85 -7.50 -11.32 -10.24
C TYR A 85 -8.75 -11.87 -10.91
N LYS A 86 -8.82 -11.79 -12.24
CA LYS A 86 -9.94 -12.30 -13.05
C LYS A 86 -11.32 -11.87 -12.53
N GLY A 87 -11.45 -10.60 -12.14
CA GLY A 87 -12.70 -10.01 -11.66
C GLY A 87 -13.01 -10.28 -10.18
N GLN A 88 -12.14 -10.96 -9.45
CA GLN A 88 -12.30 -11.28 -8.02
C GLN A 88 -11.23 -10.59 -7.19
N VAL A 89 -11.53 -10.28 -5.93
CA VAL A 89 -10.55 -9.69 -5.02
C VAL A 89 -9.60 -10.78 -4.56
N ILE A 90 -8.30 -10.60 -4.83
CA ILE A 90 -7.26 -11.51 -4.33
C ILE A 90 -6.52 -10.92 -3.13
N ALA A 91 -6.40 -9.60 -3.03
CA ALA A 91 -5.81 -8.95 -1.86
C ALA A 91 -6.38 -7.54 -1.67
N SER A 92 -6.42 -7.11 -0.42
CA SER A 92 -6.94 -5.81 -0.03
C SER A 92 -6.22 -5.32 1.22
N VAL A 93 -5.87 -4.03 1.24
CA VAL A 93 -5.26 -3.37 2.40
C VAL A 93 -5.96 -2.06 2.67
N TYR A 94 -6.25 -1.82 3.93
CA TYR A 94 -6.80 -0.56 4.40
C TYR A 94 -5.94 0.00 5.52
N GLY A 95 -5.52 1.27 5.39
CA GLY A 95 -4.82 2.00 6.44
C GLY A 95 -5.46 3.36 6.68
N SER A 96 -5.53 3.79 7.94
CA SER A 96 -6.10 5.10 8.32
C SER A 96 -5.25 5.76 9.39
N LYS A 97 -5.25 7.10 9.46
CA LYS A 97 -4.64 7.81 10.60
C LYS A 97 -5.33 7.48 11.92
N LYS A 98 -6.62 7.13 11.89
CA LYS A 98 -7.40 6.83 13.10
C LYS A 98 -7.08 5.45 13.67
N ASN A 99 -6.69 4.51 12.80
CA ASN A 99 -6.30 3.16 13.20
C ASN A 99 -4.83 2.91 12.79
N PRO A 100 -3.88 2.89 13.74
CA PRO A 100 -2.47 2.67 13.42
C PRO A 100 -2.19 1.27 12.85
N GLN A 101 -3.09 0.31 13.07
CA GLN A 101 -2.99 -1.02 12.48
C GLN A 101 -3.61 -1.03 11.08
N GLN A 102 -2.92 -1.65 10.15
CA GLN A 102 -3.47 -1.91 8.82
C GLN A 102 -4.40 -3.12 8.88
N LEU A 103 -5.51 -3.02 8.18
CA LEU A 103 -6.43 -4.12 7.96
C LEU A 103 -6.09 -4.80 6.63
N PHE A 104 -6.38 -6.09 6.54
CA PHE A 104 -6.12 -6.93 5.37
C PHE A 104 -7.38 -7.69 4.95
N GLY A 105 -7.36 -8.24 3.74
CA GLY A 105 -8.37 -9.20 3.27
C GLY A 105 -9.81 -8.65 3.33
N PRO A 106 -10.80 -9.51 3.62
CA PRO A 106 -12.22 -9.13 3.62
C PRO A 106 -12.55 -7.94 4.54
N GLU A 107 -11.87 -7.82 5.69
CA GLU A 107 -12.08 -6.69 6.61
C GLU A 107 -11.65 -5.36 5.99
N ALA A 108 -10.47 -5.33 5.37
CA ALA A 108 -10.01 -4.16 4.62
C ALA A 108 -10.97 -3.81 3.48
N TYR A 109 -11.44 -4.82 2.76
CA TYR A 109 -12.37 -4.64 1.65
C TYR A 109 -13.68 -3.99 2.09
N ASN A 110 -14.27 -4.44 3.21
CA ASN A 110 -15.48 -3.85 3.76
C ASN A 110 -15.28 -2.36 4.11
N MET A 111 -14.13 -2.00 4.70
CA MET A 111 -13.80 -0.61 4.98
C MET A 111 -13.67 0.22 3.70
N ILE A 112 -13.05 -0.34 2.65
CA ILE A 112 -12.91 0.32 1.34
C ILE A 112 -14.27 0.58 0.70
N LEU A 113 -15.16 -0.41 0.70
CA LEU A 113 -16.52 -0.26 0.15
C LEU A 113 -17.32 0.84 0.86
N ASN A 114 -17.22 0.93 2.19
CA ASN A 114 -17.89 1.97 2.97
C ASN A 114 -17.41 3.38 2.60
N GLU A 115 -16.16 3.53 2.16
CA GLU A 115 -15.59 4.81 1.77
C GLU A 115 -15.80 5.16 0.29
N LEU A 116 -15.86 4.16 -0.60
CA LEU A 116 -15.92 4.35 -2.05
C LEU A 116 -17.10 5.22 -2.51
N GLY A 117 -18.21 5.22 -1.77
CA GLY A 117 -19.37 6.08 -2.05
C GLY A 117 -19.19 7.56 -1.65
N SER A 118 -18.09 7.91 -0.99
CA SER A 118 -17.84 9.28 -0.54
C SER A 118 -17.18 10.14 -1.63
N VAL A 119 -17.68 11.36 -1.81
CA VAL A 119 -17.09 12.39 -2.69
C VAL A 119 -15.69 12.86 -2.25
N HIS A 120 -15.24 12.47 -1.07
CA HIS A 120 -13.92 12.82 -0.52
C HIS A 120 -12.88 11.71 -0.72
N VAL A 121 -13.17 10.75 -1.59
CA VAL A 121 -12.25 9.69 -1.97
C VAL A 121 -11.69 10.01 -3.35
N ASP A 122 -10.37 10.06 -3.47
CA ASP A 122 -9.70 10.04 -4.75
C ASP A 122 -9.49 8.57 -5.14
N LEU A 123 -9.90 8.20 -6.35
CA LEU A 123 -9.80 6.83 -6.87
C LEU A 123 -8.90 6.79 -8.10
N SER A 124 -8.03 5.78 -8.12
CA SER A 124 -7.28 5.39 -9.32
C SER A 124 -7.46 3.91 -9.55
N SER A 125 -7.74 3.51 -10.78
CA SER A 125 -7.90 2.12 -11.18
C SER A 125 -7.23 1.87 -12.52
N TYR A 126 -6.54 0.75 -12.65
CA TYR A 126 -5.81 0.38 -13.87
C TYR A 126 -5.71 -1.14 -13.99
N VAL A 127 -5.62 -1.59 -15.24
CA VAL A 127 -5.50 -3.00 -15.59
C VAL A 127 -4.05 -3.43 -15.42
N LEU A 128 -3.85 -4.63 -14.88
CA LEU A 128 -2.54 -5.26 -14.77
C LEU A 128 -2.58 -6.60 -15.51
N GLN A 129 -1.41 -7.07 -15.94
CA GLN A 129 -1.28 -8.44 -16.42
C GLN A 129 -1.53 -9.41 -15.25
N ASP A 130 -2.08 -10.58 -15.56
CA ASP A 130 -2.39 -11.61 -14.56
C ASP A 130 -1.13 -11.98 -13.76
N GLU A 131 0.00 -12.10 -14.44
CA GLU A 131 1.30 -12.44 -13.84
C GLU A 131 1.70 -11.38 -12.81
N VAL A 132 1.57 -10.08 -13.11
CA VAL A 132 1.88 -9.00 -12.16
C VAL A 132 0.95 -9.05 -10.95
N VAL A 133 -0.33 -9.36 -11.17
CA VAL A 133 -1.31 -9.52 -10.09
C VAL A 133 -0.93 -10.68 -9.19
N LEU A 134 -0.59 -11.83 -9.74
CA LEU A 134 -0.20 -13.01 -8.97
C LEU A 134 1.11 -12.80 -8.21
N SER A 135 2.10 -12.19 -8.87
CA SER A 135 3.37 -11.80 -8.24
C SER A 135 3.17 -10.77 -7.13
N ALA A 136 2.16 -9.89 -7.21
CA ALA A 136 1.84 -9.00 -6.10
C ALA A 136 1.06 -9.73 -5.00
N ALA A 137 0.17 -10.66 -5.36
CA ALA A 137 -0.62 -11.45 -4.43
C ALA A 137 0.24 -12.38 -3.56
N SER A 138 1.43 -12.80 -4.05
CA SER A 138 2.36 -13.61 -3.25
C SER A 138 2.86 -12.91 -1.98
N MET A 139 2.78 -11.58 -1.92
CA MET A 139 3.08 -10.86 -0.67
C MET A 139 2.10 -11.18 0.46
N PHE A 140 0.87 -11.52 0.12
CA PHE A 140 -0.23 -11.72 1.07
C PHE A 140 -0.46 -13.20 1.36
N HIS A 141 -0.27 -14.05 0.36
CA HIS A 141 -0.62 -15.47 0.43
C HIS A 141 0.56 -16.40 0.24
N GLY A 142 1.74 -15.86 -0.07
CA GLY A 142 2.91 -16.65 -0.41
C GLY A 142 3.68 -17.19 0.78
N GLN A 143 4.36 -18.31 0.54
CA GLN A 143 5.34 -18.84 1.46
C GLN A 143 6.58 -17.95 1.42
N VAL A 144 7.11 -17.61 2.60
CA VAL A 144 8.31 -16.77 2.69
C VAL A 144 9.55 -17.63 2.55
N PHE A 145 10.45 -17.16 1.69
CA PHE A 145 11.82 -17.61 1.60
C PHE A 145 12.75 -16.55 2.22
N TYR A 146 13.63 -17.01 3.10
CA TYR A 146 14.69 -16.20 3.67
C TYR A 146 16.01 -16.64 3.05
N PRO A 147 16.73 -15.75 2.34
CA PRO A 147 18.08 -16.05 1.91
C PRO A 147 18.98 -16.27 3.14
N LYS A 148 20.12 -16.93 2.94
CA LYS A 148 21.02 -17.31 4.03
C LYS A 148 21.47 -16.08 4.82
N GLN A 149 21.40 -16.19 6.16
CA GLN A 149 21.82 -15.12 7.06
C GLN A 149 23.34 -14.91 6.91
N ASN A 150 23.75 -13.65 6.73
CA ASN A 150 25.13 -13.14 6.55
C ASN A 150 25.65 -13.02 5.11
N GLU A 151 24.82 -13.24 4.09
CA GLU A 151 25.18 -12.85 2.73
C GLU A 151 25.02 -11.33 2.52
N ASP A 152 25.84 -10.75 1.65
CA ASP A 152 25.62 -9.37 1.23
C ASP A 152 24.28 -9.27 0.48
N ALA A 153 23.66 -8.08 0.48
CA ALA A 153 22.33 -7.93 -0.10
C ALA A 153 22.28 -8.26 -1.62
N VAL A 154 23.42 -8.22 -2.31
CA VAL A 154 23.52 -8.59 -3.73
C VAL A 154 23.37 -10.11 -3.87
N ALA A 155 24.14 -10.90 -3.13
CA ALA A 155 24.04 -12.35 -3.12
C ALA A 155 22.66 -12.82 -2.65
N ALA A 156 22.10 -12.18 -1.62
CA ALA A 156 20.74 -12.47 -1.14
C ALA A 156 19.66 -12.25 -2.24
N LEU A 157 19.82 -11.23 -3.09
CA LEU A 157 18.92 -11.00 -4.23
C LEU A 157 19.06 -12.12 -5.27
N SER A 158 20.30 -12.50 -5.61
CA SER A 158 20.57 -13.61 -6.52
C SER A 158 19.93 -14.90 -6.01
N GLU A 159 20.15 -15.25 -4.74
CA GLU A 159 19.60 -16.47 -4.15
C GLU A 159 18.06 -16.47 -4.18
N CYS A 160 17.43 -15.32 -3.93
CA CYS A 160 15.98 -15.19 -4.07
C CYS A 160 15.50 -15.39 -5.52
N LEU A 161 16.21 -14.85 -6.50
CA LEU A 161 15.86 -15.01 -7.92
C LEU A 161 16.05 -16.46 -8.38
N ASP A 162 17.15 -17.11 -7.98
CA ASP A 162 17.43 -18.51 -8.28
C ASP A 162 16.40 -19.43 -7.62
N TYR A 163 16.01 -19.14 -6.37
CA TYR A 163 14.92 -19.83 -5.69
C TYR A 163 13.64 -19.73 -6.50
N ILE A 164 13.22 -18.52 -6.88
CA ILE A 164 11.97 -18.30 -7.64
C ILE A 164 12.01 -19.01 -8.99
N ASP A 165 13.14 -18.97 -9.68
CA ASP A 165 13.32 -19.63 -10.98
C ASP A 165 13.07 -21.15 -10.87
N SER A 166 13.57 -21.78 -9.79
CA SER A 166 13.38 -23.22 -9.57
C SER A 166 11.92 -23.67 -9.44
N PHE A 167 11.01 -22.77 -9.02
CA PHE A 167 9.57 -23.06 -8.92
C PHE A 167 8.76 -22.60 -10.14
N ALA A 168 9.38 -21.84 -11.06
CA ALA A 168 8.72 -21.25 -12.24
C ALA A 168 7.41 -20.52 -11.92
N GLY A 169 7.28 -19.95 -10.72
CA GLY A 169 6.03 -19.40 -10.19
C GLY A 169 6.02 -17.87 -10.07
N PRO A 170 4.85 -17.26 -9.80
CA PRO A 170 4.75 -15.87 -9.38
C PRO A 170 5.39 -15.68 -8.00
N ALA A 171 6.13 -14.58 -7.88
CA ALA A 171 6.78 -14.21 -6.66
C ALA A 171 6.94 -12.70 -6.51
N SER A 172 7.15 -12.28 -5.28
CA SER A 172 7.46 -10.91 -4.88
C SER A 172 8.72 -10.91 -4.05
N ILE A 173 9.63 -9.98 -4.32
CA ILE A 173 10.80 -9.73 -3.49
C ILE A 173 10.65 -8.36 -2.84
N ALA A 174 10.73 -8.30 -1.52
CA ALA A 174 10.76 -7.05 -0.76
C ALA A 174 12.20 -6.70 -0.40
N VAL A 175 12.55 -5.44 -0.63
CA VAL A 175 13.87 -4.89 -0.28
C VAL A 175 13.69 -3.79 0.75
N VAL A 176 14.44 -3.89 1.84
CA VAL A 176 14.41 -2.96 2.96
C VAL A 176 15.82 -2.53 3.32
N ASP A 177 15.99 -1.25 3.63
CA ASP A 177 17.29 -0.72 4.04
C ASP A 177 17.64 -1.13 5.47
N LYS A 178 18.86 -0.82 5.92
CA LYS A 178 19.33 -1.16 7.26
C LYS A 178 18.53 -0.50 8.38
N GLU A 179 17.86 0.64 8.11
CA GLU A 179 17.00 1.33 9.06
C GLU A 179 15.58 0.73 9.16
N GLY A 180 15.26 -0.21 8.29
CA GLY A 180 13.96 -0.86 8.20
C GLY A 180 12.95 -0.09 7.33
N ASN A 181 13.40 0.82 6.46
CA ASN A 181 12.54 1.50 5.50
C ASN A 181 12.40 0.70 4.20
N ALA A 182 11.21 0.78 3.62
CA ALA A 182 10.94 0.16 2.34
C ALA A 182 11.76 0.81 1.22
N VAL A 183 12.47 0.00 0.44
CA VAL A 183 13.18 0.46 -0.75
C VAL A 183 12.33 0.21 -1.99
N CYS A 184 11.93 -1.04 -2.22
CA CYS A 184 11.09 -1.40 -3.36
C CYS A 184 10.45 -2.78 -3.18
N LEU A 185 9.50 -3.07 -4.06
CA LEU A 185 8.94 -4.40 -4.29
C LEU A 185 9.23 -4.80 -5.73
N VAL A 186 9.82 -5.97 -5.92
CA VAL A 186 10.10 -6.56 -7.23
C VAL A 186 9.06 -7.64 -7.49
N TYR A 187 8.41 -7.59 -8.65
CA TYR A 187 7.45 -8.59 -9.09
C TYR A 187 8.14 -9.50 -10.11
N VAL A 188 8.14 -10.79 -9.84
CA VAL A 188 8.85 -11.82 -10.62
C VAL A 188 7.87 -12.91 -11.01
N PHE A 189 8.01 -13.45 -12.22
CA PHE A 189 7.25 -14.60 -12.67
C PHE A 189 8.16 -15.51 -13.50
N GLY A 190 8.38 -16.74 -13.02
CA GLY A 190 9.41 -17.61 -13.57
C GLY A 190 10.79 -16.95 -13.51
N ASN A 191 11.53 -16.98 -14.63
CA ASN A 191 12.85 -16.36 -14.76
C ASN A 191 12.81 -14.84 -15.04
N GLY A 192 11.63 -14.24 -15.11
CA GLY A 192 11.45 -12.86 -15.58
C GLY A 192 11.08 -11.88 -14.48
N VAL A 193 11.78 -10.75 -14.41
CA VAL A 193 11.34 -9.59 -13.63
C VAL A 193 10.26 -8.84 -14.42
N LEU A 194 9.03 -8.83 -13.91
CA LEU A 194 7.90 -8.14 -14.51
C LEU A 194 7.94 -6.63 -14.25
N GLY A 195 8.49 -6.23 -13.10
CA GLY A 195 8.65 -4.82 -12.77
C GLY A 195 9.00 -4.57 -11.31
N ILE A 196 9.24 -3.29 -11.02
CA ILE A 196 9.62 -2.82 -9.69
C ILE A 196 8.68 -1.68 -9.31
N ASN A 197 8.03 -1.81 -8.15
CA ASN A 197 7.36 -0.71 -7.48
C ASN A 197 8.36 -0.04 -6.53
N SER A 198 8.92 1.08 -6.99
CA SER A 198 9.98 1.77 -6.27
C SER A 198 9.42 2.73 -5.22
N LEU A 199 9.97 2.66 -4.00
CA LEU A 199 9.66 3.54 -2.88
C LEU A 199 10.85 4.44 -2.53
N ASN A 200 11.96 4.28 -3.25
CA ASN A 200 13.20 5.02 -3.11
C ASN A 200 13.62 5.61 -4.47
N SER A 201 13.88 6.91 -4.53
CA SER A 201 14.23 7.60 -5.79
C SER A 201 15.50 7.09 -6.48
N SER A 202 16.35 6.35 -5.76
CA SER A 202 17.57 5.74 -6.32
C SER A 202 17.31 4.42 -7.06
N VAL A 203 16.10 3.88 -6.99
CA VAL A 203 15.69 2.68 -7.72
C VAL A 203 14.64 3.06 -8.77
N GLY A 204 14.94 2.80 -10.03
CA GLY A 204 14.04 3.06 -11.16
C GLY A 204 12.91 2.04 -11.24
N GLU A 205 11.72 2.49 -11.65
CA GLU A 205 10.63 1.57 -11.97
C GLU A 205 11.01 0.75 -13.21
N LYS A 206 10.98 -0.58 -13.10
CA LYS A 206 11.40 -1.56 -14.14
C LYS A 206 12.90 -1.62 -14.45
N ASP A 207 13.77 -0.96 -13.67
CA ASP A 207 15.21 -1.06 -13.87
C ASP A 207 15.87 -1.89 -12.76
N ILE A 208 16.00 -3.20 -13.01
CA ILE A 208 16.68 -4.11 -12.07
C ILE A 208 18.14 -3.73 -11.85
N ASN A 209 18.81 -3.11 -12.83
CA ASN A 209 20.21 -2.70 -12.69
C ASN A 209 20.36 -1.57 -11.67
N SER A 210 19.40 -0.64 -11.61
CA SER A 210 19.37 0.38 -10.56
C SER A 210 19.24 -0.23 -9.16
N LEU A 211 18.48 -1.32 -9.00
CA LEU A 211 18.38 -2.05 -7.74
C LEU A 211 19.71 -2.72 -7.39
N TRP A 212 20.36 -3.41 -8.34
CA TRP A 212 21.69 -3.97 -8.11
C TRP A 212 22.71 -2.92 -7.66
N GLN A 213 22.71 -1.74 -8.31
CA GLN A 213 23.58 -0.63 -7.92
C GLN A 213 23.24 -0.08 -6.53
N TYR A 214 21.96 -0.01 -6.17
CA TYR A 214 21.53 0.38 -4.84
C TYR A 214 22.04 -0.60 -3.78
N LEU A 215 21.90 -1.90 -4.00
CA LEU A 215 22.31 -2.94 -3.06
C LEU A 215 23.83 -3.01 -2.88
N LYS A 216 24.61 -2.80 -3.95
CA LYS A 216 26.08 -2.67 -3.86
C LYS A 216 26.52 -1.52 -2.94
N LYS A 217 25.75 -0.43 -2.93
CA LYS A 217 26.00 0.74 -2.04
C LYS A 217 25.46 0.54 -0.63
N ASN A 218 24.49 -0.36 -0.45
CA ASN A 218 23.79 -0.61 0.80
C ASN A 218 23.78 -2.12 1.11
N PRO A 219 24.96 -2.73 1.38
CA PRO A 219 25.09 -4.17 1.54
C PRO A 219 24.35 -4.75 2.75
N GLU A 220 23.99 -3.91 3.72
CA GLU A 220 23.19 -4.28 4.90
C GLU A 220 21.67 -4.31 4.64
N SER A 221 21.24 -4.12 3.39
CA SER A 221 19.82 -4.20 3.04
C SER A 221 19.30 -5.62 3.26
N GLN A 222 18.07 -5.74 3.75
CA GLN A 222 17.40 -7.00 3.95
C GLN A 222 16.53 -7.34 2.74
N ILE A 223 16.62 -8.59 2.30
CA ILE A 223 15.88 -9.12 1.16
C ILE A 223 15.06 -10.31 1.62
N MET A 224 13.79 -10.32 1.24
CA MET A 224 12.89 -11.44 1.49
C MET A 224 12.06 -11.69 0.25
N ALA A 225 11.85 -12.95 -0.08
CA ALA A 225 11.05 -13.35 -1.22
C ALA A 225 9.83 -14.14 -0.76
N ASN A 226 8.71 -13.97 -1.46
CA ASN A 226 7.54 -14.83 -1.31
C ASN A 226 7.11 -15.36 -2.66
N SER A 227 6.63 -16.60 -2.68
CA SER A 227 6.05 -17.22 -3.86
C SER A 227 4.72 -17.89 -3.53
N ILE A 228 3.81 -17.93 -4.50
CA ILE A 228 2.56 -18.69 -4.43
C ILE A 228 2.52 -19.75 -5.52
N ILE A 229 1.87 -20.86 -5.22
CA ILE A 229 1.58 -21.89 -6.23
C ILE A 229 0.47 -21.36 -7.13
N ALA A 230 0.76 -21.24 -8.43
CA ALA A 230 -0.10 -20.58 -9.41
C ALA A 230 -0.98 -21.51 -10.23
N ASP A 231 -1.36 -22.67 -9.68
CA ASP A 231 -2.41 -23.43 -10.33
C ASP A 231 -3.76 -22.69 -10.22
N ASN A 232 -4.59 -22.76 -11.26
CA ASN A 232 -5.82 -21.97 -11.32
C ASN A 232 -6.80 -22.29 -10.17
N VAL A 233 -6.77 -23.51 -9.62
CA VAL A 233 -7.72 -23.95 -8.59
C VAL A 233 -7.32 -23.35 -7.23
N SER A 234 -6.03 -23.46 -6.89
CA SER A 234 -5.43 -22.93 -5.68
C SER A 234 -5.57 -21.41 -5.63
N VAL A 235 -5.24 -20.71 -6.73
CA VAL A 235 -5.33 -19.24 -6.78
C VAL A 235 -6.77 -18.76 -6.62
N LEU A 236 -7.75 -19.38 -7.30
CA LEU A 236 -9.15 -18.99 -7.15
C LEU A 236 -9.67 -19.24 -5.72
N GLY A 237 -9.13 -20.24 -5.01
CA GLY A 237 -9.42 -20.47 -3.59
C GLY A 237 -9.01 -19.32 -2.67
N LEU A 238 -8.03 -18.50 -3.08
CA LEU A 238 -7.54 -17.32 -2.34
C LEU A 238 -8.34 -16.04 -2.62
N THR A 239 -9.35 -16.11 -3.49
CA THR A 239 -10.11 -14.95 -3.94
C THR A 239 -11.52 -14.92 -3.37
N PHE A 240 -12.13 -13.73 -3.37
CA PHE A 240 -13.53 -13.54 -3.04
C PHE A 240 -14.23 -12.56 -3.99
N SER A 241 -15.55 -12.68 -4.09
CA SER A 241 -16.36 -11.88 -5.03
C SER A 241 -16.35 -10.39 -4.67
N LEU A 242 -16.30 -9.55 -5.71
CA LEU A 242 -16.47 -8.11 -5.62
C LEU A 242 -17.89 -7.69 -5.20
N MET A 243 -18.84 -8.63 -5.14
CA MET A 243 -20.19 -8.38 -4.66
C MET A 243 -20.36 -8.77 -3.19
N GLY A 244 -19.30 -9.21 -2.51
CA GLY A 244 -19.35 -9.67 -1.11
C GLY A 244 -20.11 -10.98 -0.90
N HIS A 245 -20.58 -11.64 -1.97
CA HIS A 245 -21.26 -12.92 -1.87
C HIS A 245 -20.23 -14.05 -1.88
N ASN A 246 -20.06 -14.71 -0.73
CA ASN A 246 -19.36 -15.99 -0.67
C ASN A 246 -20.16 -17.01 -1.48
N ARG A 247 -19.62 -17.47 -2.61
CA ARG A 247 -20.20 -18.61 -3.33
C ARG A 247 -20.12 -19.80 -2.38
N LYS A 248 -21.27 -20.37 -2.02
CA LYS A 248 -21.43 -21.53 -1.11
C LYS A 248 -20.74 -22.84 -1.58
N HIS A 249 -19.87 -22.77 -2.58
CA HIS A 249 -19.14 -23.90 -3.15
C HIS A 249 -17.63 -23.85 -2.91
N SER A 250 -17.09 -22.85 -2.23
CA SER A 250 -15.73 -22.92 -1.71
C SER A 250 -15.76 -23.44 -0.27
N VAL A 251 -14.92 -24.46 -0.01
CA VAL A 251 -14.52 -24.92 1.33
C VAL A 251 -14.27 -23.70 2.23
N PRO A 252 -14.56 -23.76 3.56
CA PRO A 252 -14.42 -22.59 4.44
C PRO A 252 -13.01 -22.03 4.33
N CYS A 253 -12.85 -20.93 3.61
CA CYS A 253 -11.56 -20.32 3.35
C CYS A 253 -11.21 -19.46 4.56
N ALA A 254 -10.75 -20.12 5.62
CA ALA A 254 -10.27 -19.50 6.85
C ALA A 254 -8.95 -18.71 6.67
N ALA A 255 -8.40 -18.64 5.45
CA ALA A 255 -7.03 -18.20 5.20
C ALA A 255 -6.88 -17.08 4.13
N VAL A 256 -7.95 -16.34 3.81
CA VAL A 256 -7.92 -15.24 2.81
C VAL A 256 -7.22 -14.00 3.40
N CYS A 257 -5.95 -14.13 3.78
CA CYS A 257 -5.18 -13.19 4.61
C CYS A 257 -5.47 -13.31 6.12
N ASP A 258 -5.21 -14.48 6.72
CA ASP A 258 -4.97 -14.51 8.17
C ASP A 258 -3.83 -13.52 8.49
N PRO A 259 -4.00 -12.57 9.42
CA PRO A 259 -2.94 -11.64 9.80
C PRO A 259 -1.64 -12.32 10.28
N GLU A 260 -1.70 -13.58 10.73
CA GLU A 260 -0.51 -14.40 11.02
C GLU A 260 0.16 -14.94 9.74
N VAL A 261 -0.60 -15.17 8.66
CA VAL A 261 -0.14 -15.71 7.36
C VAL A 261 0.26 -14.61 6.37
N ALA A 262 -0.19 -13.36 6.57
CA ALA A 262 0.25 -12.17 5.83
C ALA A 262 1.72 -11.83 6.14
N ASN A 263 2.63 -12.74 5.81
CA ASN A 263 3.94 -12.87 6.43
C ASN A 263 4.91 -11.77 6.04
N LEU A 264 4.89 -11.29 4.78
CA LEU A 264 5.71 -10.13 4.39
C LEU A 264 5.13 -8.85 4.92
N VAL A 265 3.81 -8.69 4.82
CA VAL A 265 3.16 -7.42 5.12
C VAL A 265 3.12 -7.13 6.63
N SER A 266 3.03 -8.17 7.45
CA SER A 266 3.13 -8.07 8.91
C SER A 266 4.56 -7.79 9.38
N LYS A 267 5.57 -8.45 8.78
CA LYS A 267 7.00 -8.24 9.08
C LYS A 267 7.52 -6.91 8.58
N TYR A 268 7.09 -6.51 7.39
CA TYR A 268 7.35 -5.21 6.81
C TYR A 268 6.24 -4.23 7.16
N SER A 269 6.21 -3.85 8.44
CA SER A 269 5.68 -2.55 8.80
C SER A 269 6.62 -1.47 8.25
N PHE A 270 6.61 -1.30 6.92
CA PHE A 270 7.44 -0.38 6.17
C PHE A 270 7.43 1.00 6.82
N LYS A 271 8.59 1.41 7.36
CA LYS A 271 8.80 2.80 7.77
C LYS A 271 8.88 3.64 6.49
N PRO A 272 8.07 4.70 6.34
CA PRO A 272 8.24 5.62 5.24
C PRO A 272 9.62 6.29 5.36
N THR A 273 10.34 6.41 4.24
CA THR A 273 11.37 7.46 4.12
C THR A 273 10.67 8.81 4.22
N ASP A 274 10.97 9.56 5.28
CA ASP A 274 10.49 10.93 5.42
C ASP A 274 10.97 11.75 4.21
N ARG A 275 10.09 12.61 3.69
CA ARG A 275 10.49 13.61 2.70
C ARG A 275 11.53 14.53 3.34
N ALA A 276 12.48 15.03 2.55
CA ALA A 276 13.43 16.05 2.98
C ALA A 276 12.72 17.16 3.79
N PRO A 277 13.28 17.57 4.96
CA PRO A 277 12.68 18.59 5.80
C PRO A 277 12.56 19.91 5.01
N GLY A 278 11.34 20.37 4.77
CA GLY A 278 11.10 21.63 4.04
C GLY A 278 9.75 21.77 3.34
N VAL A 279 8.95 20.70 3.18
CA VAL A 279 7.63 20.77 2.52
C VAL A 279 6.54 20.22 3.43
N GLN A 280 6.13 21.01 4.43
CA GLN A 280 4.87 20.81 5.15
C GLN A 280 3.70 21.32 4.28
N VAL A 281 3.23 20.49 3.37
CA VAL A 281 1.89 20.66 2.80
C VAL A 281 1.09 19.47 3.27
N ASP A 282 0.05 19.72 4.07
CA ASP A 282 -0.86 18.68 4.56
C ASP A 282 -1.49 17.97 3.35
N ARG A 283 -1.05 16.74 3.08
CA ARG A 283 -1.34 16.02 1.84
C ARG A 283 -2.80 15.57 1.72
N PHE A 284 -3.61 15.77 2.76
CA PHE A 284 -5.03 15.46 2.76
C PHE A 284 -5.90 16.68 2.40
N ILE A 285 -5.31 17.75 1.89
CA ILE A 285 -6.07 18.85 1.29
C ILE A 285 -6.33 18.45 -0.16
N ALA A 286 -7.58 18.12 -0.47
CA ALA A 286 -7.98 17.82 -1.84
C ALA A 286 -7.63 18.99 -2.77
N THR A 287 -7.34 18.72 -4.04
CA THR A 287 -7.06 19.78 -5.03
C THR A 287 -8.23 20.77 -5.15
N THR A 288 -9.45 20.29 -4.93
CA THR A 288 -10.68 21.08 -4.80
C THR A 288 -10.68 21.99 -3.57
N ASP A 289 -10.18 21.52 -2.43
CA ASP A 289 -10.06 22.32 -1.20
C ASP A 289 -9.01 23.44 -1.32
N LYS A 290 -7.98 23.26 -2.17
CA LYS A 290 -7.00 24.32 -2.47
C LYS A 290 -7.63 25.47 -3.25
N ILE A 291 -8.63 25.18 -4.09
CA ILE A 291 -9.37 26.20 -4.83
C ILE A 291 -10.35 26.93 -3.90
N ALA A 292 -11.00 26.20 -2.98
CA ALA A 292 -11.92 26.78 -1.99
C ALA A 292 -11.21 27.66 -0.93
N LYS A 293 -9.92 27.43 -0.68
CA LYS A 293 -9.12 28.19 0.29
C LYS A 293 -8.30 29.35 -0.30
N LYS A 294 -8.44 29.68 -1.59
CA LYS A 294 -7.94 30.99 -2.04
C LYS A 294 -8.85 32.07 -1.44
N PRO A 295 -8.37 32.93 -0.51
CA PRO A 295 -9.15 34.09 -0.13
C PRO A 295 -9.39 34.88 -1.41
N LYS A 296 -10.66 35.08 -1.77
CA LYS A 296 -11.03 36.17 -2.67
C LYS A 296 -10.63 37.44 -1.93
N VAL A 297 -9.43 37.95 -2.20
CA VAL A 297 -9.08 39.33 -1.86
C VAL A 297 -10.01 40.19 -2.70
N ALA A 298 -11.15 40.54 -2.12
CA ALA A 298 -12.02 41.55 -2.67
C ALA A 298 -11.25 42.88 -2.58
N LEU A 299 -10.82 43.40 -3.72
CA LEU A 299 -10.62 44.83 -3.88
C LEU A 299 -11.97 45.50 -3.61
N GLY A 300 -12.03 46.43 -2.65
CA GLY A 300 -13.16 47.35 -2.58
C GLY A 300 -13.40 47.99 -1.22
N TYR A 301 -13.01 49.27 -1.16
CA TYR A 301 -13.51 50.36 -0.30
C TYR A 301 -13.02 50.48 1.15
N SER A 302 -12.20 51.53 1.31
CA SER A 302 -11.87 52.19 2.57
C SER A 302 -13.12 52.79 3.21
N THR A 303 -13.30 52.54 4.50
CA THR A 303 -14.00 53.47 5.39
C THR A 303 -13.16 53.60 6.67
N SER A 304 -12.38 54.67 6.72
CA SER A 304 -11.73 55.21 7.91
C SER A 304 -12.78 55.75 8.88
N TYR A 305 -12.68 55.40 10.15
CA TYR A 305 -13.35 56.11 11.23
C TYR A 305 -12.29 56.66 12.18
N ASP A 306 -12.22 57.99 12.24
CA ASP A 306 -11.50 58.76 13.26
C ASP A 306 -12.26 58.69 14.59
N ILE A 307 -11.54 58.48 15.70
CA ILE A 307 -12.05 58.72 17.04
C ILE A 307 -11.24 59.86 17.65
N HIS A 308 -11.90 61.00 17.84
CA HIS A 308 -11.38 62.14 18.57
C HIS A 308 -11.40 61.88 20.08
N HIS A 309 -10.28 62.19 20.74
CA HIS A 309 -10.24 62.40 22.18
C HIS A 309 -10.86 63.74 22.53
N THR A 310 -11.90 63.73 23.37
CA THR A 310 -12.33 64.92 24.11
C THR A 310 -11.70 64.89 25.50
N SER A 311 -11.09 66.03 25.82
CA SER A 311 -10.44 66.48 27.06
C SER A 311 -11.06 66.03 28.37
#